data_AF-A0A5C8AN24-F1
#
_entry.id   AF-A0A5C8AN24-F1
#
_cell.length_a   1.000
_cell.length_b   1.000
_cell.length_c   1.000
_cell.angle_alpha   90.00
_cell.angle_beta   90.00
_cell.angle_gamma   90.00
#
_symmetry.space_group_name_H-M   'P 1'
#
loop_
_entity.id
_entity.type
_entity.pdbx_description
1 polymer ?
#
loop_
_entity_poly.entity_id
_entity_poly.type
_entity_poly.pdbx_seq_one_letter_code
_entity_poly.pdbx_strand_id
1 'polypeptide(L)'
;MQRDEDDQTSEQQKFSERDIDRIIEMAWEDRTPFEAIEFQFGLKEKQVIEFMRQHSKPTSFKMWRKRMASRKTKHTALRTDEINRFKCSRQRGTGNKIAKR
;
A
#
# COMPACT_ATOMS: atom_id res chain seq x y z
N MET A 1 -36.19 2.47 -0.17
CA MET A 1 -36.10 3.20 1.11
C MET A 1 -34.62 3.29 1.46
N GLN A 2 -34.07 4.51 1.32
CA GLN A 2 -32.78 5.04 1.80
C GLN A 2 -31.44 4.56 1.23
N ARG A 3 -30.79 5.57 0.59
CA ARG A 3 -29.35 5.93 0.55
C ARG A 3 -28.43 4.88 -0.11
N ASP A 4 -27.62 5.22 -1.09
CA ASP A 4 -26.69 6.35 -1.07
C ASP A 4 -26.69 7.08 -2.43
N GLU A 5 -27.28 8.27 -2.44
CA GLU A 5 -26.68 9.37 -3.19
C GLU A 5 -25.29 9.66 -2.59
N ASP A 6 -24.40 10.18 -3.42
CA ASP A 6 -23.07 10.72 -3.10
C ASP A 6 -21.88 9.84 -3.51
N ASP A 7 -21.37 10.10 -4.72
CA ASP A 7 -19.93 10.40 -4.85
C ASP A 7 -19.72 11.39 -6.02
N GLN A 8 -20.46 12.51 -6.01
CA GLN A 8 -19.97 13.73 -6.65
C GLN A 8 -18.85 14.28 -5.75
N THR A 9 -17.60 14.14 -6.18
CA THR A 9 -16.58 15.13 -5.84
C THR A 9 -15.48 15.07 -6.89
N SER A 10 -15.81 15.64 -8.05
CA SER A 10 -14.83 16.37 -8.85
C SER A 10 -14.48 17.68 -8.12
N GLU A 11 -13.94 17.58 -6.91
CA GLU A 11 -13.14 18.68 -6.38
C GLU A 11 -11.71 18.30 -6.65
N GLN A 12 -11.12 19.03 -7.59
CA GLN A 12 -9.69 19.09 -7.77
C GLN A 12 -9.11 19.61 -6.45
N GLN A 13 -8.92 18.73 -5.47
CA GLN A 13 -8.16 19.05 -4.28
C GLN A 13 -6.80 19.49 -4.78
N LYS A 14 -6.52 20.79 -4.67
CA LYS A 14 -5.19 21.36 -4.88
C LYS A 14 -4.30 20.85 -3.77
N PHE A 15 -3.85 19.61 -3.90
CA PHE A 15 -2.75 19.08 -3.12
C PHE A 15 -1.54 19.95 -3.39
N SER A 16 -0.87 20.41 -2.34
CA SER A 16 0.44 21.02 -2.49
C SER A 16 1.40 19.99 -3.09
N GLU A 17 2.48 20.42 -3.74
CA GLU A 17 3.54 19.50 -4.20
C GLU A 17 4.03 18.58 -3.05
N ARG A 18 4.07 19.12 -1.83
CA ARG A 18 4.39 18.35 -0.61
C ARG A 18 3.38 17.27 -0.28
N ASP A 19 2.09 17.54 -0.48
CA ASP A 19 1.03 16.57 -0.23
C ASP A 19 1.07 15.47 -1.29
N ILE A 20 1.34 15.83 -2.55
CA ILE A 20 1.53 14.87 -3.64
C ILE A 20 2.70 13.94 -3.33
N ASP A 21 3.86 14.50 -2.96
CA ASP A 21 5.03 13.72 -2.59
C ASP A 21 4.75 12.81 -1.39
N ARG A 22 4.02 13.31 -0.39
CA ARG A 22 3.64 12.52 0.80
C ARG A 22 2.68 11.38 0.46
N ILE A 23 1.69 11.61 -0.40
CA ILE A 23 0.76 10.57 -0.87
C ILE A 23 1.53 9.50 -1.65
N ILE A 24 2.47 9.90 -2.52
CA ILE A 24 3.31 8.96 -3.28
C ILE A 24 4.20 8.15 -2.34
N GLU A 25 4.86 8.79 -1.38
CA GLU A 25 5.71 8.13 -0.38
C GLU A 25 4.91 7.11 0.42
N MET A 26 3.75 7.50 0.95
CA MET A 26 2.86 6.60 1.70
C MET A 26 2.33 5.46 0.83
N ALA A 27 2.00 5.72 -0.44
CA ALA A 27 1.54 4.68 -1.35
C ALA A 27 2.66 3.69 -1.71
N TRP A 28 3.92 4.12 -1.72
CA TRP A 28 5.08 3.25 -1.90
C TRP A 28 5.50 2.50 -0.64
N GLU A 29 5.17 3.02 0.56
CA GLU A 29 5.52 2.36 1.80
C GLU A 29 4.69 1.10 1.99
N ASP A 30 5.38 -0.03 2.15
CA ASP A 30 4.71 -1.32 2.21
C ASP A 30 3.84 -1.51 3.47
N ARG A 31 3.86 -0.58 4.43
CA ARG A 31 3.13 -0.68 5.71
C ARG A 31 1.95 0.27 5.85
N THR A 32 1.70 1.14 4.88
CA THR A 32 0.61 2.11 4.98
C THR A 32 -0.67 1.52 4.38
N PRO A 33 -1.71 1.23 5.17
CA PRO A 33 -3.00 0.81 4.63
C PRO A 33 -3.64 1.97 3.87
N PHE A 34 -4.45 1.67 2.86
CA PHE A 34 -5.22 2.69 2.14
C PHE A 34 -6.12 3.50 3.09
N GLU A 35 -6.60 2.89 4.17
CA GLU A 35 -7.35 3.56 5.25
C GLU A 35 -6.56 4.71 5.91
N ALA A 36 -5.23 4.60 6.03
CA ALA A 36 -4.42 5.68 6.61
C ALA A 36 -4.25 6.86 5.65
N ILE A 37 -4.29 6.61 4.35
CA ILE A 37 -4.27 7.64 3.31
C ILE A 37 -5.64 8.30 3.22
N GLU A 38 -6.71 7.51 3.30
CA GLU A 38 -8.09 7.99 3.38
C GLU A 38 -8.31 8.86 4.62
N PHE A 39 -7.78 8.46 5.78
CA PHE A 39 -7.91 9.25 7.01
C PHE A 39 -7.18 10.60 6.95
N GLN A 40 -6.01 10.67 6.30
CA GLN A 40 -5.21 11.89 6.23
C GLN A 40 -5.57 12.81 5.05
N PHE A 41 -5.90 12.24 3.90
CA PHE A 41 -6.08 12.97 2.64
C PHE A 41 -7.51 12.82 2.06
N GLY A 42 -8.38 12.03 2.70
CA GLY A 42 -9.72 11.75 2.19
C GLY A 42 -9.74 10.89 0.92
N LEU A 43 -8.61 10.30 0.52
CA LEU A 43 -8.49 9.54 -0.71
C LEU A 43 -8.83 8.07 -0.48
N LYS A 44 -9.94 7.61 -1.07
CA LYS A 44 -10.32 6.19 -1.13
C LYS A 44 -9.29 5.41 -1.96
N GLU A 45 -9.22 4.09 -1.77
CA GLU A 45 -8.28 3.21 -2.52
C GLU A 45 -8.33 3.44 -4.05
N LYS A 46 -9.54 3.56 -4.63
CA LYS A 46 -9.73 3.81 -6.07
C LYS A 46 -9.12 5.14 -6.51
N GLN A 47 -9.28 6.18 -5.69
CA GLN A 47 -8.75 7.51 -5.97
C GLN A 47 -7.21 7.52 -5.85
N VAL A 48 -6.63 6.81 -4.87
CA VAL A 48 -5.16 6.67 -4.75
C VAL A 48 -4.57 5.94 -5.97
N ILE A 49 -5.25 4.90 -6.48
CA ILE A 49 -4.80 4.18 -7.67
C ILE A 49 -4.79 5.11 -8.89
N GLU A 50 -5.85 5.89 -9.09
CA GLU A 50 -5.94 6.83 -10.20
C GLU A 50 -4.94 7.99 -10.02
N PHE A 51 -4.76 8.49 -8.80
CA PHE A 51 -3.77 9.50 -8.44
C PHE A 51 -2.35 9.03 -8.77
N MET A 52 -1.97 7.82 -8.36
CA MET A 52 -0.68 7.22 -8.67
C MET A 52 -0.49 7.00 -10.17
N ARG A 53 -1.56 6.70 -10.90
CA ARG A 53 -1.51 6.55 -12.36
C ARG A 53 -1.23 7.87 -13.08
N GLN A 54 -1.76 8.98 -12.57
CA GLN A 54 -1.59 10.32 -13.15
C GLN A 54 -0.25 10.95 -12.78
N HIS A 55 0.25 10.72 -11.56
CA HIS A 55 1.44 11.40 -11.04
C HIS A 55 2.74 10.58 -11.17
N SER A 56 2.67 9.27 -11.45
CA SER A 56 3.86 8.43 -11.55
C SER A 56 4.11 7.89 -12.96
N LYS A 57 5.38 7.56 -13.25
CA LYS A 57 5.75 6.94 -14.53
C LYS A 57 5.04 5.58 -14.68
N PRO A 58 4.62 5.20 -15.91
CA PRO A 58 3.94 3.92 -16.16
C PRO A 58 4.73 2.70 -15.67
N THR A 59 6.05 2.75 -15.71
CA THR A 59 6.96 1.70 -15.21
C THR A 59 6.93 1.60 -13.69
N SER A 60 6.99 2.73 -12.99
CA SER A 60 6.85 2.82 -11.53
C SER A 60 5.49 2.31 -11.06
N PHE A 61 4.41 2.74 -11.72
CA PHE A 61 3.05 2.27 -11.45
C PHE A 61 2.92 0.74 -11.61
N LYS A 62 3.47 0.17 -12.69
CA LYS A 62 3.47 -1.30 -12.90
C LYS A 62 4.20 -2.05 -11.79
N MET A 63 5.35 -1.54 -11.30
CA MET A 63 6.08 -2.14 -10.19
C MET A 63 5.29 -2.06 -8.89
N TRP A 64 4.70 -0.90 -8.58
CA TRP A 64 3.84 -0.71 -7.43
C TRP A 64 2.62 -1.64 -7.48
N ARG A 65 1.93 -1.74 -8.62
CA ARG A 65 0.81 -2.67 -8.84
C ARG A 65 1.23 -4.13 -8.66
N LYS A 66 2.42 -4.52 -9.15
CA LYS A 66 2.96 -5.88 -8.94
C LYS A 66 3.20 -6.16 -7.46
N ARG A 67 3.75 -5.19 -6.71
CA ARG A 67 3.96 -5.30 -5.25
C ARG A 67 2.63 -5.39 -4.50
N MET A 68 1.67 -4.54 -4.84
CA MET A 68 0.32 -4.52 -4.27
C MET A 68 -0.45 -5.81 -4.56
N ALA A 69 -0.40 -6.30 -5.79
CA ALA A 69 -1.06 -7.55 -6.21
C ALA A 69 -0.41 -8.82 -5.65
N SER A 70 0.91 -8.79 -5.37
CA SER A 70 1.61 -9.93 -4.75
C SER A 70 1.25 -10.17 -3.28
N ARG A 71 0.45 -9.29 -2.66
CA ARG A 71 0.01 -9.43 -1.27
C ARG A 71 -1.21 -10.34 -1.11
N LYS A 72 -1.07 -11.60 -1.54
CA LYS A 72 -2.08 -12.65 -1.33
C LYS A 72 -2.30 -13.01 0.16
N THR A 73 -1.48 -12.49 1.07
CA THR A 73 -1.56 -12.74 2.52
C THR A 73 -2.14 -11.56 3.31
N LYS A 74 -2.89 -10.64 2.66
CA LYS A 74 -3.46 -9.45 3.31
C LYS A 74 -4.75 -9.71 4.09
N HIS A 75 -5.44 -10.83 3.86
CA HIS A 75 -6.54 -11.21 4.76
C HIS A 75 -5.95 -11.93 5.97
N THR A 76 -6.07 -11.32 7.14
CA THR A 76 -5.91 -11.99 8.44
C THR A 76 -6.77 -13.26 8.51
N ALA A 77 -7.89 -13.30 7.77
CA ALA A 77 -8.79 -14.45 7.63
C ALA A 77 -8.23 -15.63 6.81
N LEU A 78 -7.12 -15.47 6.08
CA LEU A 78 -6.45 -16.56 5.33
C LEU A 78 -5.22 -17.10 6.06
N ARG A 79 -4.91 -16.59 7.27
CA ARG A 79 -3.90 -17.20 8.14
C ARG A 79 -4.52 -18.39 8.84
N THR A 80 -4.12 -19.59 8.44
CA THR A 80 -4.33 -20.78 9.27
C THR A 80 -3.43 -20.71 10.51
N ASP A 81 -4.00 -21.01 11.68
CA ASP A 81 -3.34 -20.96 13.00
C ASP A 81 -2.16 -21.95 13.13
N GLU A 82 -2.00 -22.85 12.15
CA GLU A 82 -0.97 -23.90 12.15
C GLU A 82 0.41 -23.43 11.66
N ILE A 83 0.53 -22.21 11.10
CA ILE A 83 1.82 -21.71 10.61
C ILE A 83 2.56 -20.96 11.72
N ASN A 84 2.98 -21.71 12.74
CA ASN A 84 3.92 -21.26 13.78
C ASN A 84 5.39 -21.33 13.30
N ARG A 85 5.61 -21.48 11.99
CA ARG A 85 6.94 -21.79 11.43
C ARG A 85 7.62 -20.51 10.95
N PHE A 86 8.38 -19.87 11.86
CA PHE A 86 9.20 -18.67 11.59
C PHE A 86 10.40 -18.94 10.63
N LYS A 87 10.54 -20.17 10.10
CA LYS A 87 11.66 -20.62 9.27
C LYS A 87 11.20 -21.53 8.14
N CYS A 88 11.68 -21.27 6.93
CA CYS A 88 11.54 -22.18 5.79
C CYS A 88 12.51 -23.37 5.93
N SER A 89 12.08 -24.59 5.62
CA SER A 89 12.92 -25.81 5.72
C SER A 89 14.18 -25.76 4.83
N ARG A 90 14.17 -24.93 3.78
CA ARG A 90 15.31 -24.70 2.86
C ARG A 90 16.14 -23.47 3.23
N GLN A 91 15.82 -22.79 4.33
CA GLN A 91 16.55 -21.61 4.77
C GLN A 91 17.92 -22.02 5.31
N ARG A 92 18.95 -21.90 4.47
CA ARG A 92 20.35 -21.99 4.90
C ARG A 92 20.62 -20.81 5.83
N GLY A 93 21.15 -21.06 7.03
CA GLY A 93 21.59 -20.02 7.93
C GLY A 93 22.66 -19.19 7.24
N THR A 94 22.33 -17.97 6.80
CA THR A 94 23.32 -17.01 6.33
C THR A 94 24.19 -16.67 7.53
N GLY A 95 25.42 -17.21 7.55
CA GLY A 95 26.40 -17.09 8.64
C GLY A 95 26.97 -15.69 8.82
N ASN A 96 26.15 -14.64 8.67
CA ASN A 96 26.56 -13.27 8.94
C ASN A 96 26.65 -13.07 10.46
N LYS A 97 27.84 -13.35 11.00
CA LYS A 97 28.25 -12.87 12.32
C LYS A 97 28.50 -11.36 12.18
N ILE A 98 27.47 -10.55 12.43
CA ILE A 98 27.66 -9.11 12.61
C ILE A 98 28.47 -8.96 13.91
N ALA A 99 29.78 -8.78 13.77
CA ALA A 99 30.64 -8.37 14.86
C ALA A 99 30.14 -6.99 15.35
N LYS A 100 29.61 -6.95 16.57
CA LYS A 100 29.31 -5.67 17.23
C LYS A 100 30.64 -5.05 17.68
N ARG A 101 30.87 -3.80 17.31
CA ARG A 101 31.91 -2.93 17.85
C ARG A 101 31.31 -2.13 19.00
#